data_AF-A0A1U7INF9-F1
#
_entry.id   AF-A0A1U7INF9-F1
#
_cell.length_a   1.000
_cell.length_b   1.000
_cell.length_c   1.000
_cell.angle_alpha   90.00
_cell.angle_beta   90.00
_cell.angle_gamma   90.00
#
_symmetry.space_group_name_H-M   'P 1'
#
loop_
_entity.id
_entity.type
_entity.pdbx_description
1 polymer ?
#
loop_
_entity_poly.entity_id
_entity_poly.type
_entity_poly.pdbx_seq_one_letter_code
_entity_poly.pdbx_strand_id
1 'polypeptide(L)'
;MNITKFMLPLAIASSLISQTALAGGTLGLDEIMPLVRQSSKLNTEVSTALRQAGKNPSDITCVGVRLGSQFGPLSAYRVAPFECNFGNKKTLRIEAENLVSLRNGHSIFLTQFSELQPKPEQAKLVFRLKSWNWE
;
A
#
# COMPACT_ATOMS: atom_id res chain seq x y z
N MET A 1 -34.77 4.59 62.05
CA MET A 1 -34.89 3.79 60.81
C MET A 1 -34.82 4.76 59.64
N ASN A 2 -33.70 4.83 58.93
CA ASN A 2 -33.54 5.57 57.67
C ASN A 2 -32.39 4.94 56.89
N ILE A 3 -32.70 4.41 55.70
CA ILE A 3 -31.76 3.67 54.83
C ILE A 3 -31.42 4.61 53.68
N THR A 4 -30.23 5.20 53.71
CA THR A 4 -29.76 6.09 52.62
C THR A 4 -29.21 5.23 51.48
N LYS A 5 -29.94 5.18 50.36
CA LYS A 5 -29.51 4.55 49.11
C LYS A 5 -28.30 5.31 48.53
N PHE A 6 -27.15 4.66 48.48
CA PHE A 6 -26.02 5.09 47.65
C PHE A 6 -26.23 4.57 46.23
N MET A 7 -26.43 5.48 45.28
CA MET A 7 -26.51 5.17 43.85
C MET A 7 -25.13 5.43 43.24
N LEU A 8 -24.45 4.38 42.77
CA LEU A 8 -23.18 4.51 42.02
C LEU A 8 -23.50 4.73 40.53
N PRO A 9 -22.89 5.73 39.85
CA PRO A 9 -22.94 5.80 38.41
C PRO A 9 -21.88 4.89 37.78
N LEU A 10 -22.33 4.01 36.88
CA LEU A 10 -21.50 3.14 36.05
C LEU A 10 -20.87 4.00 34.94
N ALA A 11 -19.57 4.32 35.06
CA ALA A 11 -18.83 5.01 34.01
C ALA A 11 -18.52 4.03 32.86
N ILE A 12 -19.21 4.19 31.74
CA ILE A 12 -18.96 3.43 30.51
C ILE A 12 -17.77 4.09 29.80
N ALA A 13 -16.59 3.50 29.94
CA ALA A 13 -15.40 3.93 29.21
C ALA A 13 -15.51 3.47 27.75
N SER A 14 -15.91 4.37 26.85
CA SER A 14 -15.88 4.12 25.41
C SER A 14 -14.45 4.29 24.89
N SER A 15 -13.74 3.18 24.71
CA SER A 15 -12.45 3.15 24.03
C SER A 15 -12.63 3.55 22.57
N LEU A 16 -12.27 4.78 22.21
CA LEU A 16 -12.13 5.20 20.81
C LEU A 16 -10.99 4.39 20.19
N ILE A 17 -11.33 3.36 19.44
CA ILE A 17 -10.37 2.66 18.58
C ILE A 17 -10.03 3.63 17.45
N SER A 18 -8.91 4.34 17.61
CA SER A 18 -8.32 5.16 16.55
C SER A 18 -7.95 4.26 15.38
N GLN A 19 -8.86 4.17 14.40
CA GLN A 19 -8.53 3.66 13.09
C GLN A 19 -7.52 4.65 12.49
N THR A 20 -6.25 4.27 12.48
CA THR A 20 -5.20 5.02 11.79
C THR A 20 -5.57 5.05 10.30
N ALA A 21 -6.29 6.08 9.88
CA ALA A 21 -6.40 6.41 8.47
C ALA A 21 -4.99 6.73 7.99
N LEU A 22 -4.37 5.77 7.31
CA LEU A 22 -3.07 5.92 6.68
C LEU A 22 -3.15 7.09 5.71
N ALA A 23 -2.73 8.28 6.14
CA ALA A 23 -2.59 9.48 5.32
C ALA A 23 -1.43 9.37 4.31
N GLY A 24 -1.17 8.15 3.81
CA GLY A 24 -0.35 7.94 2.63
C GLY A 24 -1.26 8.16 1.44
N GLY A 25 -0.99 9.20 0.64
CA GLY A 25 -1.81 9.47 -0.55
C GLY A 25 -1.93 8.22 -1.44
N THR A 26 -2.84 8.24 -2.39
CA THR A 26 -3.20 7.06 -3.18
C THR A 26 -2.38 6.93 -4.47
N LEU A 27 -2.40 5.74 -5.07
CA LEU A 27 -2.01 5.46 -6.45
C LEU A 27 -3.12 4.64 -7.13
N GLY A 28 -3.20 4.69 -8.46
CA GLY A 28 -4.11 3.83 -9.22
C GLY A 28 -3.56 2.41 -9.36
N LEU A 29 -4.42 1.40 -9.53
CA LEU A 29 -3.97 0.04 -9.84
C LEU A 29 -3.23 -0.01 -11.19
N ASP A 30 -3.59 0.85 -12.15
CA ASP A 30 -2.91 0.99 -13.44
C ASP A 30 -1.40 1.27 -13.29
N GLU A 31 -0.99 2.06 -12.29
CA GLU A 31 0.40 2.36 -11.99
C GLU A 31 1.20 1.12 -11.56
N ILE A 32 0.54 0.12 -10.95
CA ILE A 32 1.15 -1.14 -10.52
C ILE A 32 0.70 -2.35 -11.35
N MET A 33 -0.02 -2.15 -12.45
CA MET A 33 -0.34 -3.23 -13.39
C MET A 33 0.91 -3.95 -13.95
N PRO A 34 2.06 -3.30 -14.18
CA PRO A 34 3.28 -4.03 -14.54
C PRO A 34 3.70 -5.08 -13.50
N LEU A 35 3.46 -4.82 -12.20
CA LEU A 35 3.71 -5.77 -11.12
C LEU A 35 2.69 -6.92 -11.13
N VAL A 36 1.41 -6.60 -11.30
CA VAL A 36 0.31 -7.59 -11.43
C VAL A 36 0.58 -8.57 -12.57
N ARG A 37 1.06 -8.06 -13.72
CA ARG A 37 1.33 -8.85 -14.93
C ARG A 37 2.54 -9.80 -14.81
N GLN A 38 3.34 -9.71 -13.75
CA GLN A 38 4.45 -10.65 -13.51
C GLN A 38 3.95 -12.07 -13.20
N SER A 39 2.69 -12.23 -12.80
CA SER A 39 2.04 -13.52 -12.56
C SER A 39 0.75 -13.63 -13.37
N SER A 40 0.66 -14.64 -14.24
CA SER A 40 -0.55 -14.91 -15.02
C SER A 40 -1.78 -15.18 -14.14
N LYS A 41 -1.56 -15.85 -13.00
CA LYS A 41 -2.59 -16.11 -12.00
C LYS A 41 -3.13 -14.80 -11.39
N LEU A 42 -2.23 -13.98 -10.84
CA LEU A 42 -2.61 -12.68 -10.26
C LEU A 42 -3.31 -11.78 -11.29
N ASN A 43 -2.77 -11.70 -12.50
CA ASN A 43 -3.37 -10.92 -13.58
C ASN A 43 -4.80 -11.39 -13.92
N THR A 44 -5.06 -12.70 -13.90
CA THR A 44 -6.39 -13.27 -14.14
C THR A 44 -7.36 -12.97 -13.00
N GLU A 45 -6.90 -13.09 -11.76
CA GLU A 45 -7.69 -12.76 -10.56
C GLU A 45 -8.09 -11.28 -10.54
N VAL A 46 -7.13 -10.38 -10.79
CA VAL A 46 -7.36 -8.94 -10.89
C VAL A 46 -8.34 -8.61 -12.01
N SER A 47 -8.13 -9.16 -13.21
CA SER A 47 -9.01 -8.92 -14.36
C SER A 47 -10.44 -9.40 -14.08
N THR A 48 -10.59 -10.52 -13.38
CA THR A 48 -11.89 -11.05 -12.97
C THR A 48 -12.55 -10.14 -11.93
N ALA A 49 -11.79 -9.66 -10.93
CA ALA A 49 -12.30 -8.74 -9.92
C ALA A 49 -12.74 -7.40 -10.53
N LEU A 50 -11.96 -6.84 -11.47
CA LEU A 50 -12.32 -5.63 -12.21
C LEU A 50 -13.63 -5.80 -12.98
N ARG A 51 -13.77 -6.91 -13.71
CA ARG A 51 -15.00 -7.21 -14.48
C ARG A 51 -16.22 -7.37 -13.56
N GLN A 52 -16.07 -8.07 -12.43
CA GLN A 52 -17.14 -8.23 -11.44
C GLN A 52 -17.56 -6.90 -10.81
N ALA A 53 -16.60 -5.99 -10.60
CA ALA A 53 -16.86 -4.67 -10.06
C ALA A 53 -17.36 -3.66 -11.11
N GLY A 54 -17.28 -3.99 -12.41
CA GLY A 54 -17.55 -3.05 -13.49
C GLY A 54 -16.60 -1.85 -13.51
N LYS A 55 -15.34 -2.06 -13.11
CA LYS A 55 -14.32 -1.00 -12.95
C LYS A 55 -13.12 -1.20 -13.86
N ASN A 56 -12.48 -0.10 -14.24
CA ASN A 56 -11.18 -0.10 -14.88
C ASN A 56 -10.05 -0.07 -13.83
N PRO A 57 -8.80 -0.41 -14.20
CA PRO A 57 -7.67 -0.33 -13.27
C PRO A 57 -7.50 1.06 -12.63
N SER A 58 -7.69 2.15 -13.37
CA SER A 58 -7.61 3.52 -12.85
C SER A 58 -8.66 3.85 -11.78
N ASP A 59 -9.75 3.08 -11.73
CA ASP A 59 -10.84 3.29 -10.76
C ASP A 59 -10.57 2.57 -9.42
N ILE A 60 -9.51 1.74 -9.38
CA ILE A 60 -9.09 1.03 -8.18
C ILE A 60 -8.04 1.85 -7.46
N THR A 61 -8.41 2.32 -6.28
CA THR A 61 -7.49 3.02 -5.38
C THR A 61 -6.60 2.01 -4.69
N CYS A 62 -5.29 2.18 -4.84
CA CYS A 62 -4.29 1.47 -4.06
C CYS A 62 -3.52 2.42 -3.13
N VAL A 63 -3.03 1.88 -2.03
CA VAL A 63 -2.12 2.56 -1.10
C VAL A 63 -0.80 1.80 -1.04
N GLY A 64 0.27 2.53 -0.74
CA GLY A 64 1.60 1.98 -0.52
C GLY A 64 2.41 2.92 0.35
N VAL A 65 3.59 2.47 0.78
CA VAL A 65 4.47 3.28 1.64
C VAL A 65 5.05 4.44 0.83
N ARG A 66 4.76 5.68 1.23
CA ARG A 66 5.35 6.86 0.58
C ARG A 66 6.82 7.00 0.98
N LEU A 67 7.70 7.16 -0.01
CA LEU A 67 9.10 7.48 0.24
C LEU A 67 9.23 8.90 0.80
N GLY A 68 10.27 9.16 1.61
CA GLY A 68 10.56 10.49 2.13
C GLY A 68 11.65 11.22 1.34
N SER A 69 11.95 12.45 1.76
CA SER A 69 12.96 13.31 1.13
C SER A 69 14.35 12.69 1.08
N GLN A 70 14.68 11.75 1.97
CA GLN A 70 15.96 11.03 1.99
C GLN A 70 16.19 10.18 0.72
N PHE A 71 15.13 9.89 -0.05
CA PHE A 71 15.22 9.17 -1.32
C PHE A 71 15.38 10.08 -2.55
N GLY A 72 15.55 11.39 -2.35
CA GLY A 72 15.85 12.37 -3.40
C GLY A 72 14.81 12.35 -4.53
N PRO A 73 15.20 12.02 -5.78
CA PRO A 73 14.26 12.02 -6.91
C PRO A 73 13.11 11.02 -6.76
N LEU A 74 13.26 10.01 -5.89
CA LEU A 74 12.21 9.02 -5.63
C LEU A 74 11.26 9.40 -4.48
N SER A 75 11.46 10.55 -3.84
CA SER A 75 10.74 10.97 -2.62
C SER A 75 9.23 11.13 -2.74
N ALA A 76 8.67 11.24 -3.96
CA ALA A 76 7.22 11.32 -4.15
C ALA A 76 6.56 9.95 -4.37
N TYR A 77 7.37 8.92 -4.64
CA TYR A 77 6.87 7.62 -5.05
C TYR A 77 6.38 6.77 -3.88
N ARG A 78 5.64 5.72 -4.23
CA ARG A 78 5.14 4.72 -3.31
C ARG A 78 5.75 3.37 -3.61
N VAL A 79 5.93 2.58 -2.57
CA VAL A 79 6.56 1.26 -2.64
C VAL A 79 5.71 0.22 -1.91
N ALA A 80 5.96 -1.05 -2.24
CA ALA A 80 5.25 -2.16 -1.65
C ALA A 80 5.52 -2.27 -0.12
N PRO A 81 4.59 -2.84 0.68
CA PRO A 81 3.34 -3.50 0.26
C PRO A 81 2.32 -2.55 -0.36
N PHE A 82 1.58 -3.05 -1.35
CA PHE A 82 0.45 -2.34 -1.95
C PHE A 82 -0.87 -2.96 -1.50
N GLU A 83 -1.84 -2.14 -1.13
CA GLU A 83 -3.21 -2.57 -0.83
C GLU A 83 -4.18 -1.87 -1.76
N CYS A 84 -4.92 -2.64 -2.54
CA CYS A 84 -5.85 -2.15 -3.55
C CYS A 84 -7.28 -2.47 -3.16
N ASN A 85 -8.12 -1.45 -3.05
CA ASN A 85 -9.51 -1.59 -2.63
C ASN A 85 -10.43 -1.71 -3.86
N PHE A 86 -11.04 -2.88 -4.04
CA PHE A 86 -11.98 -3.15 -5.13
C PHE A 86 -13.44 -2.76 -4.79
N GLY A 87 -13.68 -2.27 -3.57
CA GLY A 87 -15.00 -2.02 -3.02
C GLY A 87 -15.59 -3.26 -2.35
N ASN A 88 -16.73 -3.10 -1.67
CA ASN A 88 -17.47 -4.20 -1.03
C ASN A 88 -16.61 -5.06 -0.08
N LYS A 89 -15.69 -4.42 0.65
CA LYS A 89 -14.71 -5.06 1.56
C LYS A 89 -13.72 -6.02 0.88
N LYS A 90 -13.64 -6.02 -0.46
CA LYS A 90 -12.66 -6.83 -1.21
C LYS A 90 -11.37 -6.05 -1.38
N THR A 91 -10.31 -6.51 -0.74
CA THR A 91 -8.98 -5.88 -0.80
C THR A 91 -7.97 -6.86 -1.35
N LEU A 92 -7.10 -6.38 -2.25
CA LEU A 92 -5.94 -7.13 -2.73
C LEU A 92 -4.69 -6.56 -2.08
N ARG A 93 -3.97 -7.38 -1.31
CA ARG A 93 -2.66 -7.01 -0.80
C ARG A 93 -1.57 -7.67 -1.64
N ILE A 94 -0.60 -6.88 -2.11
CA ILE A 94 0.52 -7.33 -2.93
C ILE A 94 1.83 -7.00 -2.21
N GLU A 95 2.61 -8.05 -1.94
CA GLU A 95 3.97 -7.94 -1.43
C GLU A 95 4.96 -7.98 -2.60
N ALA A 96 5.94 -7.08 -2.59
CA ALA A 96 6.97 -7.03 -3.62
C ALA A 96 8.33 -6.62 -3.03
N GLU A 97 9.40 -7.03 -3.71
CA GLU A 97 10.72 -6.43 -3.50
C GLU A 97 10.74 -5.04 -4.14
N ASN A 98 11.15 -4.04 -3.36
CA ASN A 98 11.31 -2.67 -3.80
C ASN A 98 12.75 -2.49 -4.32
N LEU A 99 12.90 -2.38 -5.63
CA LEU A 99 14.18 -2.25 -6.32
C LEU A 99 14.30 -0.85 -6.94
N VAL A 100 15.53 -0.43 -7.18
CA VAL A 100 15.85 0.79 -7.90
C VAL A 100 16.75 0.44 -9.08
N SER A 101 16.25 0.67 -10.28
CA SER A 101 17.03 0.59 -11.52
C SER A 101 17.84 1.88 -11.70
N LEU A 102 19.14 1.72 -11.86
CA LEU A 102 20.11 2.78 -12.10
C LEU A 102 20.34 2.95 -13.61
N ARG A 103 20.95 4.08 -14.02
CA ARG A 103 21.24 4.40 -15.44
C ARG A 103 22.00 3.29 -16.20
N ASN A 104 22.86 2.56 -15.51
CA ASN A 104 23.64 1.46 -16.11
C ASN A 104 22.83 0.16 -16.30
N GLY A 105 21.53 0.16 -16.00
CA GLY A 105 20.65 -1.00 -16.07
C GLY A 105 20.72 -1.92 -14.85
N HIS A 106 21.67 -1.71 -13.94
CA HIS A 106 21.76 -2.47 -12.69
C HIS A 106 20.61 -2.06 -11.76
N SER A 107 20.00 -3.05 -11.11
CA SER A 107 18.98 -2.83 -10.08
C SER A 107 19.52 -3.23 -8.70
N ILE A 108 19.37 -2.33 -7.74
CA ILE A 108 19.72 -2.56 -6.34
C ILE A 108 18.46 -2.54 -5.47
N PHE A 109 18.53 -3.07 -4.26
CA PHE A 109 17.42 -2.91 -3.31
C PHE A 109 17.26 -1.46 -2.90
N LEU A 110 16.02 -1.04 -2.65
CA LEU A 110 15.71 0.30 -2.15
C LEU A 110 16.47 0.63 -0.85
N THR A 111 16.69 -0.37 0.01
CA THR A 111 17.50 -0.24 1.22
C THR A 111 18.95 0.15 0.89
N GLN A 112 19.58 -0.52 -0.06
CA GLN A 112 20.92 -0.16 -0.55
C GLN A 112 20.93 1.21 -1.22
N PHE A 113 19.90 1.54 -2.01
CA PHE A 113 19.77 2.87 -2.59
C PHE A 113 19.71 3.96 -1.52
N SER A 114 19.08 3.70 -0.37
CA SER A 114 18.97 4.65 0.75
C SER A 114 20.33 5.03 1.37
N GLU A 115 21.36 4.22 1.17
CA GLU A 115 22.71 4.45 1.69
C GLU A 115 23.60 5.27 0.74
N LEU A 116 23.25 5.33 -0.56
CA LEU A 116 24.05 6.06 -1.56
C LEU A 116 24.10 7.57 -1.29
N GLN A 117 25.28 8.16 -1.41
CA GLN A 117 25.49 9.61 -1.42
C GLN A 117 26.55 9.99 -2.48
N PRO A 118 26.22 10.87 -3.45
CA PRO A 118 24.91 11.49 -3.70
C PRO A 118 23.87 10.49 -4.25
N LYS A 119 22.58 10.84 -4.20
CA LYS A 119 21.52 10.05 -4.86
C LYS A 119 21.60 10.21 -6.38
N PRO A 120 21.67 9.11 -7.15
CA PRO A 120 21.59 9.18 -8.62
C PRO A 120 20.27 9.82 -9.08
N GLU A 121 20.34 10.85 -9.92
CA GLU A 121 19.16 11.55 -10.45
C GLU A 121 18.30 10.67 -11.36
N GLN A 122 18.94 9.80 -12.15
CA GLN A 122 18.28 8.92 -13.13
C GLN A 122 17.98 7.55 -12.51
N ALA A 123 17.30 7.55 -11.36
CA ALA A 123 16.83 6.36 -10.67
C ALA A 123 15.37 6.10 -11.01
N LYS A 124 14.99 4.82 -11.17
CA LYS A 124 13.59 4.42 -11.37
C LYS A 124 13.22 3.30 -10.41
N LEU A 125 12.04 3.36 -9.82
CA LEU A 125 11.52 2.25 -9.04
C LEU A 125 11.15 1.08 -9.96
N VAL A 126 11.49 -0.12 -9.49
CA VAL A 126 11.11 -1.38 -10.09
C VAL A 126 10.63 -2.29 -8.97
N PHE A 127 9.61 -3.09 -9.25
CA PHE A 127 9.04 -4.02 -8.28
C PHE A 127 9.21 -5.44 -8.77
N ARG A 128 9.51 -6.36 -7.85
CA ARG A 128 9.46 -7.81 -8.13
C ARG A 128 8.40 -8.46 -7.24
N LEU A 129 7.39 -9.06 -7.84
CA LEU A 129 6.30 -9.72 -7.12
C LEU A 129 6.85 -10.80 -6.20
N LYS A 130 6.43 -10.79 -4.92
CA LYS A 130 6.74 -11.85 -3.95
C LYS A 130 5.53 -12.72 -3.67
N SER A 131 4.42 -12.10 -3.28
CA SER A 131 3.18 -12.79 -2.95
C SER A 131 2.01 -11.82 -3.04
N TRP A 132 0.80 -12.38 -3.02
CA TRP A 132 -0.42 -11.60 -2.92
C TRP A 132 -1.48 -12.39 -2.17
N ASN A 133 -2.45 -11.70 -1.60
CA ASN A 133 -3.64 -12.29 -1.00
C ASN A 133 -4.86 -11.39 -1.24
N TRP A 134 -6.03 -12.02 -1.18
CA TRP A 134 -7.32 -11.32 -1.20
C TRP A 134 -7.94 -11.43 0.19
N GLU A 135 -8.44 -10.31 0.69
CA GLU A 135 -9.22 -10.17 1.93
C GLU A 135 -10.66 -9.77 1.62
#